data_AF-A0AAN7TGG8-F1
#
_entry.id   AF-A0AAN7TGG8-F1
#
_cell.length_a   1.000
_cell.length_b   1.000
_cell.length_c   1.000
_cell.angle_alpha   90.00
_cell.angle_beta   90.00
_cell.angle_gamma   90.00
#
_symmetry.space_group_name_H-M   'P 1'
#
loop_
_entity.id
_entity.type
_entity.pdbx_description
1 polymer ?
#
loop_
_entity_poly.entity_id
_entity_poly.type
_entity_poly.pdbx_seq_one_letter_code
_entity_poly.pdbx_strand_id
1 'polypeptide(L)'
;MRQAILLRTLRLMSRTKPSPAIQTLTRPQPLLLSQSRAASHVSPNLVRWLSSKSSADEKIEEITELYATAQDEFEIAMEETEKQTVYAEEDRKAAREELEKVKEVYKMAVEGSDADLAEEVRRRIGHRVRELEHGVKALEQMAIDQD
;
A
#
# COMPACT_ATOMS: atom_id res chain seq x y z
N MET A 1 -40.13 -29.75 -15.28
CA MET A 1 -40.18 -30.30 -13.91
C MET A 1 -39.58 -29.29 -12.94
N ARG A 2 -40.40 -28.86 -11.98
CA ARG A 2 -40.08 -28.45 -10.59
C ARG A 2 -38.84 -27.55 -10.33
N GLN A 3 -39.09 -26.25 -10.26
CA GLN A 3 -38.34 -25.29 -9.44
C GLN A 3 -38.63 -25.58 -7.96
N ALA A 4 -37.60 -25.70 -7.12
CA ALA A 4 -37.74 -25.89 -5.68
C ALA A 4 -37.14 -24.70 -4.93
N ILE A 5 -38.04 -23.89 -4.36
CA ILE A 5 -37.77 -22.82 -3.39
C ILE A 5 -37.60 -23.50 -2.02
N LEU A 6 -36.49 -23.23 -1.32
CA LEU A 6 -36.32 -23.60 0.08
C LEU A 6 -35.86 -22.38 0.88
N LEU A 7 -36.85 -21.72 1.48
CA LEU A 7 -36.71 -20.77 2.57
C LEU A 7 -36.17 -21.49 3.80
N ARG A 8 -35.08 -20.99 4.41
CA ARG A 8 -34.60 -21.49 5.70
C ARG A 8 -34.62 -20.37 6.74
N THR A 9 -35.28 -20.70 7.83
CA THR A 9 -35.82 -19.85 8.89
C THR A 9 -34.78 -19.38 9.90
N LEU A 10 -35.03 -18.20 10.47
CA LEU A 10 -34.35 -17.64 11.64
C LEU A 10 -34.54 -18.53 12.88
N ARG A 11 -33.50 -18.67 13.69
CA ARG A 11 -33.63 -19.12 15.09
C ARG A 11 -32.80 -18.25 16.02
N LEU A 12 -33.50 -17.30 16.65
CA LEU A 12 -33.07 -16.59 17.85
C LEU A 12 -33.07 -17.59 19.02
N MET A 13 -31.95 -17.72 19.72
CA MET A 13 -31.90 -18.42 21.01
C MET A 13 -31.25 -17.52 22.05
N SER A 14 -32.11 -16.92 22.86
CA SER A 14 -31.83 -16.31 24.14
C SER A 14 -31.52 -17.40 25.17
N ARG A 15 -30.48 -17.20 26.00
CA ARG A 15 -30.29 -17.97 27.24
C ARG A 15 -29.84 -17.07 28.39
N THR A 16 -30.58 -17.22 29.47
CA THR A 16 -30.56 -16.52 30.75
C THR A 16 -29.53 -17.12 31.72
N LYS A 17 -29.21 -16.34 32.76
CA LYS A 17 -28.15 -16.51 33.79
C LYS A 17 -28.31 -17.76 34.66
N PRO A 18 -27.27 -18.11 35.45
CA PRO A 18 -27.40 -17.82 36.90
C PRO A 18 -26.09 -17.35 37.59
N SER A 19 -26.26 -16.48 38.60
CA SER A 19 -25.32 -16.25 39.72
C SER A 19 -25.61 -17.26 40.84
N PRO A 20 -24.62 -17.69 41.65
CA PRO A 20 -24.34 -17.05 42.95
C PRO A 20 -22.81 -17.13 43.28
N ALA A 21 -22.20 -16.73 44.39
CA ALA A 21 -22.56 -16.29 45.73
C ALA A 21 -21.38 -15.45 46.30
N ILE A 22 -21.68 -14.51 47.20
CA ILE A 22 -20.71 -13.75 47.98
C ILE A 22 -20.25 -14.63 49.15
N GLN A 23 -18.94 -14.80 49.33
CA GLN A 23 -18.37 -15.23 50.61
C GLN A 23 -17.17 -14.35 50.97
N THR A 24 -17.32 -13.66 52.10
CA THR A 24 -16.35 -12.82 52.78
C THR A 24 -15.37 -13.69 53.58
N LEU A 25 -14.07 -13.60 53.32
CA LEU A 25 -13.05 -13.92 54.32
C LEU A 25 -11.83 -13.01 54.12
N THR A 26 -11.68 -12.09 55.07
CA THR A 26 -10.49 -11.26 55.30
C THR A 26 -9.27 -12.13 55.55
N ARG A 27 -8.17 -11.85 54.84
CA ARG A 27 -6.81 -12.23 55.23
C ARG A 27 -5.83 -11.17 54.74
N PRO A 28 -5.07 -10.47 55.61
CA PRO A 28 -4.01 -9.61 55.16
C PRO A 28 -2.76 -10.45 54.91
N GLN A 29 -2.14 -10.31 53.73
CA GLN A 29 -0.77 -10.74 53.48
C GLN A 29 -0.05 -9.70 52.62
N PRO A 30 1.28 -9.60 52.78
CA PRO A 30 2.02 -8.36 52.66
C PRO A 30 2.24 -7.94 51.20
N LEU A 31 2.41 -6.63 51.04
CA LEU A 31 2.91 -5.98 49.84
C LEU A 31 4.30 -6.54 49.51
N LEU A 32 4.34 -7.57 48.67
CA LEU A 32 5.51 -7.82 47.84
C LEU A 32 5.29 -7.00 46.58
N LEU A 33 6.03 -5.90 46.48
CA LEU A 33 6.26 -5.18 45.25
C LEU A 33 7.02 -6.13 44.32
N SER A 34 6.30 -7.06 43.69
CA SER A 34 6.83 -7.79 42.56
C SER A 34 6.97 -6.78 41.45
N GLN A 35 8.19 -6.29 41.28
CA GLN A 35 8.63 -5.60 40.07
C GLN A 35 8.55 -6.61 38.93
N SER A 36 7.33 -6.87 38.48
CA SER A 36 7.08 -7.54 37.22
C SER A 36 7.45 -6.53 36.15
N ARG A 37 8.76 -6.41 35.86
CA ARG A 37 9.21 -5.98 34.54
C ARG A 37 8.64 -7.03 33.58
N ALA A 38 7.38 -6.84 33.19
CA ALA A 38 6.76 -7.52 32.08
C ALA A 38 7.53 -7.05 30.85
N ALA A 39 8.64 -7.74 30.55
CA ALA A 39 9.30 -7.61 29.27
C ALA A 39 8.33 -8.20 28.25
N SER A 40 7.56 -7.34 27.60
CA SER A 40 6.79 -7.65 26.41
C SER A 40 7.78 -8.07 25.32
N HIS A 41 8.13 -9.35 25.31
CA HIS A 41 8.97 -9.96 24.29
C HIS A 41 8.10 -10.15 23.05
N VAL A 42 7.97 -9.07 22.28
CA VAL A 42 7.48 -9.18 20.91
C VAL A 42 8.47 -10.08 20.16
N SER A 43 7.98 -11.13 19.51
CA SER A 43 8.84 -12.06 18.78
C SER A 43 9.73 -11.28 17.80
N PRO A 44 11.05 -11.56 17.74
CA PRO A 44 11.96 -10.82 16.86
C PRO A 44 11.54 -10.89 15.38
N ASN A 45 10.87 -11.97 14.96
CA ASN A 45 10.26 -12.08 13.64
C ASN A 45 9.16 -11.05 13.38
N LEU A 46 8.32 -10.76 14.38
CA LEU A 46 7.25 -9.77 14.23
C LEU A 46 7.82 -8.35 14.20
N VAL A 47 8.85 -8.07 15.02
CA VAL A 47 9.55 -6.77 14.99
C VAL A 47 10.20 -6.54 13.64
N ARG A 48 10.88 -7.54 13.09
CA ARG A 48 11.49 -7.46 11.76
C ARG A 48 10.44 -7.27 10.67
N TRP A 49 9.36 -8.04 10.67
CA TRP A 49 8.29 -7.90 9.68
C TRP A 49 7.64 -6.51 9.71
N LEU A 50 7.34 -5.98 10.91
CA LEU A 50 6.79 -4.63 11.05
C LEU A 50 7.79 -3.55 10.59
N SER A 51 9.08 -3.74 10.86
CA SER A 51 10.13 -2.83 10.40
C SER A 51 10.24 -2.82 8.88
N SER A 52 10.37 -3.99 8.24
CA SER A 52 10.44 -4.10 6.78
C SER A 52 9.17 -3.60 6.10
N LYS A 53 8.01 -3.79 6.73
CA LYS A 53 6.74 -3.22 6.28
C LYS A 53 6.75 -1.70 6.37
N SER A 54 7.22 -1.12 7.47
CA SER A 54 7.35 0.34 7.63
C SER A 54 8.28 0.95 6.58
N SER A 55 9.44 0.34 6.32
CA SER A 55 10.37 0.83 5.30
C SER A 55 9.83 0.65 3.88
N ALA A 56 9.09 -0.43 3.62
CA ALA A 56 8.43 -0.61 2.33
C ALA A 56 7.32 0.42 2.14
N ASP A 57 6.51 0.66 3.17
CA ASP A 57 5.40 1.62 3.13
C ASP A 57 5.94 3.06 2.88
N GLU A 58 7.06 3.45 3.50
CA GLU A 58 7.75 4.73 3.23
C GLU A 58 8.20 4.85 1.77
N LYS A 59 8.85 3.82 1.21
CA LYS A 59 9.27 3.82 -0.20
C LYS A 59 8.08 3.83 -1.17
N ILE A 60 6.99 3.16 -0.80
CA ILE A 60 5.77 3.15 -1.60
C ILE A 60 5.12 4.54 -1.62
N GLU A 61 5.12 5.25 -0.50
CA GLU A 61 4.62 6.63 -0.39
C GLU A 61 5.44 7.56 -1.29
N GLU A 62 6.77 7.53 -1.18
CA GLU A 62 7.70 8.32 -2.03
C GLU A 62 7.46 8.07 -3.53
N ILE A 63 7.37 6.80 -3.96
CA ILE A 63 7.11 6.47 -5.36
C ILE A 63 5.70 6.93 -5.77
N THR A 64 4.72 6.87 -4.87
CA THR A 64 3.34 7.27 -5.17
C THR A 64 3.22 8.78 -5.36
N GLU A 65 3.95 9.58 -4.57
CA GLU A 65 4.03 11.03 -4.74
C GLU A 65 4.67 11.39 -6.08
N LEU A 66 5.83 10.83 -6.40
CA LEU A 66 6.49 11.05 -7.70
C LEU A 66 5.61 10.60 -8.87
N TYR A 67 4.90 9.48 -8.71
CA TYR A 67 3.98 8.98 -9.72
C TYR A 67 2.83 9.96 -9.97
N ALA A 68 2.30 10.60 -8.92
CA ALA A 68 1.22 11.58 -9.07
C ALA A 68 1.69 12.77 -9.91
N THR A 69 2.87 13.32 -9.61
CA THR A 69 3.48 14.39 -10.41
C THR A 69 3.73 13.94 -11.85
N ALA A 70 4.32 12.76 -12.05
CA ALA A 70 4.57 12.24 -13.40
C ALA A 70 3.28 11.99 -14.20
N GLN A 71 2.18 11.64 -13.51
CA GLN A 71 0.88 11.47 -14.14
C GLN A 71 0.30 12.83 -14.57
N ASP A 72 0.37 13.86 -13.73
CA ASP A 72 -0.11 15.20 -14.09
C ASP A 72 0.62 15.74 -15.33
N GLU A 73 1.96 15.63 -15.36
CA GLU A 73 2.76 16.06 -16.52
C GLU A 73 2.44 15.23 -17.78
N PHE A 74 2.18 13.92 -17.63
CA PHE A 74 1.76 13.08 -18.75
C PHE A 74 0.39 13.50 -19.31
N GLU A 75 -0.56 13.87 -18.45
CA GLU A 75 -1.87 14.36 -18.87
C GLU A 75 -1.77 15.70 -19.61
N ILE A 76 -0.94 16.63 -19.13
CA ILE A 76 -0.63 17.89 -19.84
C ILE A 76 0.00 17.59 -21.20
N ALA A 77 1.03 16.75 -21.25
CA ALA A 77 1.72 16.40 -22.48
C ALA A 77 0.80 15.74 -23.53
N MET A 78 -0.15 14.92 -23.07
CA MET A 78 -1.16 14.32 -23.93
C MET A 78 -2.09 15.37 -24.52
N GLU A 79 -2.66 16.24 -23.68
CA GLU A 79 -3.58 17.30 -24.10
C GLU A 79 -2.91 18.26 -25.11
N GLU A 80 -1.66 18.65 -24.86
CA GLU A 80 -0.92 19.57 -25.71
C GLU A 80 -0.48 18.92 -27.04
N THR A 81 -0.15 17.63 -27.02
CA THR A 81 0.12 16.85 -28.24
C THR A 81 -1.14 16.68 -29.09
N GLU A 82 -2.29 16.40 -28.48
CA GLU A 82 -3.58 16.31 -29.19
C GLU A 82 -4.00 17.65 -29.84
N LYS A 83 -3.69 18.77 -29.18
CA LYS A 83 -3.94 20.12 -29.69
C LYS A 83 -2.89 20.62 -30.68
N GLN A 84 -1.81 19.87 -30.90
CA GLN A 84 -0.68 20.25 -31.76
C GLN A 84 -0.11 21.63 -31.41
N THR A 85 0.08 21.90 -30.13
CA THR A 85 0.63 23.19 -29.69
C THR A 85 2.15 23.19 -29.78
N VAL A 86 2.73 24.39 -29.74
CA VAL A 86 4.19 24.59 -29.69
C VAL A 86 4.81 24.12 -28.35
N TYR A 87 4.00 23.91 -27.32
CA TYR A 87 4.47 23.47 -26.00
C TYR A 87 4.56 21.95 -25.87
N ALA A 88 3.88 21.21 -26.76
CA ALA A 88 3.77 19.76 -26.72
C ALA A 88 5.13 19.04 -26.61
N GLU A 89 6.19 19.54 -27.25
CA GLU A 89 7.54 18.95 -27.14
C GLU A 89 8.12 19.07 -25.72
N GLU A 90 7.99 20.26 -25.11
CA GLU A 90 8.50 20.53 -23.77
C GLU A 90 7.72 19.75 -22.71
N ASP A 91 6.40 19.66 -22.86
CA ASP A 91 5.54 18.90 -21.94
C ASP A 91 5.83 17.38 -22.04
N ARG A 92 6.00 16.83 -23.25
CA ARG A 92 6.46 15.44 -23.42
C ARG A 92 7.82 15.21 -22.78
N LYS A 93 8.70 16.20 -22.80
CA LYS A 93 9.99 16.12 -22.10
C LYS A 93 9.80 16.11 -20.58
N ALA A 94 8.95 16.97 -20.02
CA ALA A 94 8.65 16.99 -18.59
C ALA A 94 8.09 15.63 -18.11
N ALA A 95 7.14 15.05 -18.84
CA ALA A 95 6.58 13.73 -18.51
C ALA A 95 7.65 12.62 -18.49
N ARG A 96 8.66 12.69 -19.37
CA ARG A 96 9.78 11.73 -19.40
C ARG A 96 10.72 11.89 -18.23
N GLU A 97 11.07 13.13 -17.89
CA GLU A 97 11.96 13.43 -16.77
C GLU A 97 11.33 12.99 -15.45
N GLU A 98 10.04 13.25 -15.23
CA GLU A 98 9.35 12.79 -14.01
C GLU A 98 9.19 11.27 -13.97
N LEU A 99 8.88 10.61 -15.11
CA LEU A 99 8.89 9.14 -15.19
C LEU A 99 10.27 8.56 -14.86
N GLU A 100 11.36 9.20 -15.30
CA GLU A 100 12.72 8.75 -14.99
C GLU A 100 12.97 8.78 -13.47
N LYS A 101 12.53 9.83 -12.76
CA LYS A 101 12.61 9.89 -11.29
C LYS A 101 11.82 8.76 -10.62
N VAL A 102 10.60 8.50 -11.09
CA VAL A 102 9.78 7.37 -10.60
C VAL A 102 10.53 6.04 -10.78
N LYS A 103 11.12 5.83 -11.96
CA LYS A 103 11.87 4.61 -12.28
C LYS A 103 13.14 4.48 -11.44
N GLU A 104 13.85 5.58 -11.20
CA GLU A 104 15.07 5.59 -10.38
C GLU A 104 14.76 5.15 -8.94
N VAL A 105 13.79 5.80 -8.28
CA VAL A 105 13.42 5.46 -6.90
C VAL A 105 12.86 4.05 -6.81
N TYR A 106 12.02 3.63 -7.77
CA TYR A 106 11.52 2.27 -7.84
C TYR A 106 12.67 1.26 -7.99
N LYS A 107 13.62 1.50 -8.89
CA LYS A 107 14.77 0.63 -9.12
C LYS A 107 15.63 0.51 -7.87
N MET A 108 15.94 1.63 -7.20
CA MET A 108 16.69 1.64 -5.95
C MET A 108 16.01 0.81 -4.86
N ALA A 109 14.68 0.89 -4.75
CA ALA A 109 13.93 0.10 -3.78
C ALA A 109 13.92 -1.40 -4.11
N VAL A 110 13.91 -1.76 -5.39
CA VAL A 110 13.75 -3.15 -5.86
C VAL A 110 15.08 -3.91 -6.00
N GLU A 111 16.17 -3.21 -6.29
CA GLU A 111 17.53 -3.75 -6.39
C GLU A 111 18.32 -3.66 -5.07
N GLY A 112 17.71 -3.11 -4.02
CA GLY A 112 18.28 -3.04 -2.69
C GLY A 112 18.54 -4.42 -2.07
N SER A 113 19.32 -4.43 -0.97
CA SER A 113 19.69 -5.66 -0.27
C SER A 113 18.53 -6.34 0.49
N ASP A 114 17.45 -5.60 0.78
CA ASP A 114 16.29 -6.12 1.51
C ASP A 114 15.27 -6.73 0.53
N ALA A 115 15.27 -8.06 0.47
CA ALA A 115 14.38 -8.82 -0.41
C ALA A 115 12.88 -8.67 -0.05
N ASP A 116 12.57 -8.54 1.25
CA ASP A 116 11.19 -8.43 1.74
C ASP A 116 10.60 -7.06 1.35
N LEU A 117 11.41 -6.00 1.49
CA LEU A 117 11.06 -4.66 1.01
C LEU A 117 10.85 -4.65 -0.51
N ALA A 118 11.81 -5.21 -1.25
CA ALA A 118 11.77 -5.22 -2.71
C ALA A 118 10.54 -5.99 -3.24
N GLU A 119 10.15 -7.10 -2.60
CA GLU A 119 8.93 -7.83 -2.96
C GLU A 119 7.68 -6.98 -2.76
N GLU A 120 7.57 -6.33 -1.60
CA GLU A 120 6.38 -5.54 -1.28
C GLU A 120 6.23 -4.32 -2.19
N VAL A 121 7.33 -3.63 -2.49
CA VAL A 121 7.36 -2.53 -3.47
C VAL A 121 6.95 -3.05 -4.85
N ARG A 122 7.58 -4.12 -5.35
CA ARG A 122 7.22 -4.73 -6.66
C ARG A 122 5.74 -5.08 -6.73
N ARG A 123 5.19 -5.68 -5.68
CA ARG A 123 3.80 -6.15 -5.61
C ARG A 123 2.80 -5.00 -5.63
N ARG A 124 3.07 -3.91 -4.92
CA ARG A 124 2.10 -2.80 -4.78
C ARG A 124 2.17 -1.77 -5.90
N ILE A 125 3.38 -1.39 -6.35
CA ILE A 125 3.56 -0.25 -7.27
C ILE A 125 4.08 -0.66 -8.65
N GLY A 126 4.64 -1.86 -8.80
CA GLY A 126 5.32 -2.26 -10.04
C GLY A 126 4.41 -2.36 -11.28
N HIS A 127 3.10 -2.54 -11.12
CA HIS A 127 2.15 -2.44 -12.24
C HIS A 127 2.01 -1.00 -12.72
N ARG A 128 1.73 -0.07 -11.81
CA ARG A 128 1.51 1.35 -12.09
C ARG A 128 2.71 1.99 -12.80
N VAL A 129 3.94 1.70 -12.34
CA VAL A 129 5.16 2.21 -12.99
C VAL A 129 5.27 1.75 -14.46
N ARG A 130 4.93 0.48 -14.74
CA ARG A 130 4.97 -0.06 -16.11
C ARG A 130 3.85 0.52 -16.99
N GLU A 131 2.68 0.76 -16.43
CA GLU A 131 1.58 1.41 -17.15
C GLU A 131 1.98 2.82 -17.59
N LEU A 132 2.54 3.62 -16.68
CA LEU A 132 3.00 4.97 -17.00
C LEU A 132 4.15 4.94 -18.04
N GLU A 133 5.10 4.01 -17.90
CA GLU A 133 6.17 3.84 -18.90
C GLU A 133 5.63 3.51 -20.29
N HIS A 134 4.66 2.61 -20.39
CA HIS A 134 4.01 2.32 -21.67
C HIS A 134 3.21 3.50 -22.19
N GLY A 135 2.53 4.25 -21.31
CA GLY A 135 1.78 5.46 -21.66
C GLY A 135 2.69 6.54 -22.27
N VAL A 136 3.77 6.89 -21.58
CA VAL A 136 4.75 7.88 -22.06
C VAL A 136 5.37 7.45 -23.39
N LYS A 137 5.73 6.16 -23.54
CA LYS A 137 6.24 5.63 -24.80
C LYS A 137 5.23 5.71 -25.94
N ALA A 138 3.96 5.43 -25.67
CA ALA A 138 2.90 5.56 -26.67
C ALA A 138 2.72 7.03 -27.10
N LEU A 139 2.80 7.96 -26.15
CA LEU A 139 2.76 9.40 -26.42
C LEU A 139 3.93 9.86 -27.29
N GLU A 140 5.15 9.37 -27.03
CA GLU A 140 6.30 9.64 -27.90
C GLU A 140 6.09 9.14 -29.32
N GLN A 141 5.53 7.93 -29.47
CA GLN A 141 5.23 7.38 -30.80
C GLN A 141 4.18 8.20 -31.54
N MET A 142 3.12 8.63 -30.85
CA MET A 142 2.11 9.52 -31.42
C MET A 142 2.69 10.84 -31.90
N ALA A 143 3.64 11.41 -31.17
CA ALA A 143 4.31 12.64 -31.58
C ALA A 143 5.13 12.45 -32.86
N ILE A 144 5.88 11.35 -32.97
CA ILE A 144 6.65 11.02 -34.19
C ILE A 144 5.73 10.87 -35.41
N ASP A 145 4.52 10.34 -35.22
CA ASP A 145 3.56 10.15 -36.31
C ASP A 145 2.86 11.46 -36.74
N GLN A 146 2.96 12.53 -35.95
CA GLN A 146 2.33 13.84 -36.22
C GLN A 146 3.28 14.89 -36.83
N ASP A 147 4.59 14.68 -36.76
CA ASP A 147 5.62 15.52 -37.41
C ASP A 147 5.74 15.22 -38.92
#